data_AF-A0A8F6D8H6-F1
#
_entry.id   AF-A0A8F6D8H6-F1
#
_cell.length_a   1.000
_cell.length_b   1.000
_cell.length_c   1.000
_cell.angle_alpha   90.00
_cell.angle_beta   90.00
_cell.angle_gamma   90.00
#
_symmetry.space_group_name_H-M   'P 1'
#
loop_
_entity.id
_entity.type
_entity.pdbx_description
1 polymer ?
#
loop_
_entity_poly.entity_id
_entity_poly.type
_entity_poly.pdbx_seq_one_letter_code
_entity_poly.pdbx_strand_id
1 'polypeptide(L)'
;MFQLLLNYIHEYCDAPRPWGLYFQDSASPQMEGLVELHDNIMFYLIIILFGVGWVLVSVITNYNSVKSPISHKYLNHGTLIELVWTITPALILILIAFPSFKLLYLMDEVSDPAMSVLAEGFFETFNIYLKLIYTSKDI
;
A
#
# COMPACT_ATOMS: atom_id res chain seq x y z
N MET A 1 -4.49 -5.92 -39.92
CA MET A 1 -5.42 -4.91 -39.37
C MET A 1 -6.63 -5.57 -38.71
N PHE A 2 -7.41 -6.40 -39.40
CA PHE A 2 -8.53 -7.14 -38.79
C PHE A 2 -8.09 -8.18 -37.74
N GLN A 3 -6.94 -8.84 -37.93
CA GLN A 3 -6.36 -9.74 -36.91
C GLN A 3 -5.88 -9.01 -35.64
N LEU A 4 -5.46 -7.74 -35.76
CA LEU A 4 -5.12 -6.89 -34.60
C LEU A 4 -6.39 -6.45 -33.86
N LEU A 5 -7.49 -6.22 -34.60
CA LEU A 5 -8.81 -5.88 -34.04
C LEU A 5 -9.42 -7.05 -33.24
N LEU A 6 -9.22 -8.29 -33.68
CA LEU A 6 -9.74 -9.48 -32.98
C LEU A 6 -8.98 -9.80 -31.68
N ASN A 7 -7.67 -9.53 -31.63
CA ASN A 7 -6.91 -9.66 -30.38
C ASN A 7 -7.30 -8.58 -29.35
N TYR A 8 -7.77 -7.42 -29.80
CA TYR A 8 -8.25 -6.34 -28.92
C TYR A 8 -9.53 -6.68 -28.17
N ILE A 9 -10.40 -7.53 -28.73
CA ILE A 9 -11.65 -7.96 -28.06
C ILE A 9 -11.37 -8.94 -26.91
N HIS A 10 -10.18 -9.55 -26.88
CA HIS A 10 -9.76 -10.52 -25.86
C HIS A 10 -8.83 -9.90 -24.80
N GLU A 11 -8.65 -8.58 -24.78
CA GLU A 11 -8.12 -7.87 -23.62
C GLU A 11 -9.28 -7.60 -22.66
N TYR A 12 -9.31 -8.35 -21.56
CA TYR A 12 -10.23 -8.08 -20.49
C TYR A 12 -9.89 -6.70 -19.89
N CYS A 13 -10.76 -5.71 -20.10
CA CYS A 13 -10.67 -4.37 -19.49
C CYS A 13 -10.25 -4.48 -18.02
N ASP A 14 -8.98 -4.17 -17.73
CA ASP A 14 -8.33 -4.20 -16.42
C ASP A 14 -8.74 -5.36 -15.48
N ALA A 15 -9.01 -6.54 -16.04
CA ALA A 15 -9.41 -7.70 -15.24
C ALA A 15 -8.21 -8.33 -14.53
N PRO A 16 -8.44 -9.05 -13.42
CA PRO A 16 -7.38 -9.81 -12.76
C PRO A 16 -6.75 -10.82 -13.73
N ARG A 17 -5.42 -10.77 -13.82
CA ARG A 17 -4.65 -11.67 -14.67
C ARG A 17 -4.25 -12.93 -13.87
N PRO A 18 -4.29 -14.14 -14.47
CA PRO A 18 -3.78 -15.35 -13.82
C PRO A 18 -2.35 -15.14 -13.33
N TRP A 19 -2.07 -15.55 -12.08
CA TRP A 19 -0.77 -15.35 -11.40
C TRP A 19 -0.36 -13.89 -11.16
N GLY A 20 -1.31 -12.95 -11.14
CA GLY A 20 -1.04 -11.56 -10.75
C GLY A 20 -0.52 -11.46 -9.31
N LEU A 21 0.58 -10.73 -9.12
CA LEU A 21 1.23 -10.50 -7.82
C LEU A 21 1.12 -9.04 -7.33
N TYR A 22 0.80 -8.12 -8.24
CA TYR A 22 0.70 -6.68 -7.98
C TYR A 22 -0.73 -6.18 -8.23
N PHE A 23 -0.95 -4.88 -8.01
CA PHE A 23 -2.23 -4.22 -8.35
C PHE A 23 -2.54 -4.31 -9.85
N GLN A 24 -3.82 -4.12 -10.17
CA GLN A 24 -4.27 -3.88 -11.54
C GLN A 24 -3.73 -2.54 -12.05
N ASP A 25 -3.75 -2.36 -13.37
CA ASP A 25 -3.32 -1.13 -14.02
C ASP A 25 -4.20 0.05 -13.56
N SER A 26 -3.56 1.17 -13.22
CA SER A 26 -4.26 2.34 -12.66
C SER A 26 -5.03 3.08 -13.75
N ALA A 27 -6.34 3.25 -13.56
CA ALA A 27 -7.21 4.02 -14.46
C ALA A 27 -7.57 5.43 -13.92
N SER A 28 -7.06 5.81 -12.75
CA SER A 28 -7.30 7.13 -12.14
C SER A 28 -6.06 7.66 -11.41
N PRO A 29 -5.90 9.00 -11.31
CA PRO A 29 -4.79 9.60 -10.56
C PRO A 29 -4.75 9.18 -9.08
N GLN A 30 -5.91 8.91 -8.49
CA GLN A 30 -6.00 8.44 -7.10
C GLN A 30 -5.44 7.02 -6.95
N MET A 31 -5.69 6.13 -7.92
CA MET A 31 -5.14 4.78 -7.91
C MET A 31 -3.62 4.78 -8.13
N GLU A 32 -3.12 5.65 -9.00
CA GLU A 32 -1.67 5.84 -9.17
C GLU A 32 -1.00 6.27 -7.86
N GLY A 33 -1.59 7.24 -7.15
CA GLY A 33 -1.10 7.66 -5.83
C GLY A 33 -1.15 6.56 -4.76
N LEU A 34 -2.14 5.65 -4.81
CA LEU A 34 -2.21 4.49 -3.92
C LEU A 34 -1.08 3.48 -4.21
N VAL A 35 -0.76 3.24 -5.48
CA VAL A 35 0.35 2.36 -5.87
C VAL A 35 1.70 2.95 -5.41
N GLU A 36 1.91 4.26 -5.60
CA GLU A 36 3.11 4.94 -5.09
C GLU A 36 3.21 4.86 -3.55
N LEU A 37 2.11 5.06 -2.83
CA LEU A 37 2.09 4.94 -1.38
C LEU A 37 2.41 3.51 -0.94
N HIS A 38 1.82 2.52 -1.59
CA HIS A 38 2.10 1.11 -1.33
C HIS A 38 3.58 0.80 -1.49
N ASP A 39 4.19 1.19 -2.60
CA ASP A 39 5.60 0.89 -2.88
C ASP A 39 6.53 1.56 -1.86
N ASN A 40 6.22 2.80 -1.45
CA ASN A 40 6.92 3.49 -0.38
C ASN A 40 6.83 2.74 0.97
N ILE A 41 5.65 2.24 1.34
CA ILE A 41 5.46 1.47 2.57
C ILE A 41 6.24 0.14 2.49
N MET A 42 6.11 -0.56 1.37
CA MET A 42 6.78 -1.85 1.14
C MET A 42 8.30 -1.73 1.24
N PHE A 43 8.89 -0.64 0.73
CA PHE A 43 10.32 -0.36 0.89
C PHE A 43 10.75 -0.36 2.36
N TYR A 44 10.05 0.38 3.23
CA TYR A 44 10.38 0.42 4.67
C TYR A 44 10.14 -0.93 5.36
N LEU A 45 9.07 -1.64 5.02
CA LEU A 45 8.77 -2.94 5.60
C LEU A 45 9.83 -3.99 5.25
N ILE A 46 10.34 -3.99 4.02
CA ILE A 46 11.42 -4.88 3.59
C ILE A 46 12.70 -4.60 4.39
N ILE A 47 13.05 -3.34 4.61
CA ILE A 47 14.22 -2.95 5.43
C ILE A 47 14.07 -3.48 6.86
N ILE A 48 12.90 -3.29 7.48
CA ILE A 48 12.64 -3.78 8.84
C ILE A 48 12.72 -5.31 8.89
N LEU A 49 12.12 -6.00 7.92
CA LEU A 49 12.12 -7.45 7.84
C LEU A 49 13.55 -8.01 7.79
N PHE A 50 14.39 -7.48 6.91
CA PHE A 50 15.79 -7.91 6.83
C PHE A 50 16.60 -7.51 8.07
N GLY A 51 16.36 -6.33 8.65
CA GLY A 51 17.02 -5.90 9.88
C GLY A 51 16.73 -6.83 11.06
N VAL A 52 15.45 -7.14 11.30
CA VAL A 52 15.03 -8.06 12.36
C VAL A 52 15.49 -9.49 12.06
N GLY A 53 15.35 -9.95 10.81
CA GLY A 53 15.81 -11.26 10.38
C GLY A 53 17.31 -11.46 10.61
N TRP A 54 18.12 -10.45 10.30
CA TRP A 54 19.56 -10.47 10.54
C TRP A 54 19.88 -10.56 12.04
N VAL A 55 19.22 -9.77 12.90
CA VAL A 55 19.42 -9.82 14.35
C VAL A 55 19.08 -11.20 14.91
N LEU A 56 17.96 -11.81 14.47
CA LEU A 56 17.58 -13.16 14.89
C LEU A 56 18.62 -14.20 14.49
N VAL A 57 19.07 -14.18 13.23
CA VAL A 57 20.11 -15.11 12.75
C VAL A 57 21.43 -14.88 13.50
N SER A 58 21.80 -13.63 13.78
CA SER A 58 22.98 -13.29 14.56
C SER A 58 22.90 -13.85 15.98
N VAL A 59 21.74 -13.74 16.64
CA VAL A 59 21.54 -14.28 17.99
C VAL A 59 21.69 -15.80 17.99
N ILE A 60 21.04 -16.49 17.06
CA ILE A 60 21.09 -17.96 16.95
C ILE A 60 22.51 -18.45 16.65
N THR A 61 23.23 -17.77 15.76
CA THR A 61 24.57 -18.21 15.30
C THR A 61 25.69 -17.88 16.28
N ASN A 62 25.56 -16.81 17.06
CA ASN A 62 26.57 -16.38 18.03
C ASN A 62 26.33 -16.93 19.44
N TYR A 63 25.07 -17.04 19.88
CA TYR A 63 24.70 -17.53 21.22
C TYR A 63 24.21 -18.98 21.22
N ASN A 64 24.84 -19.84 20.42
CA ASN A 64 24.58 -21.28 20.48
C ASN A 64 25.36 -21.93 21.65
N SER A 65 24.91 -23.11 22.08
CA SER A 65 25.50 -23.85 23.22
C SER A 65 26.97 -24.23 23.00
N VAL A 66 27.41 -24.30 21.75
CA VAL A 66 28.79 -24.67 21.37
C VAL A 66 29.75 -23.48 21.49
N LYS A 67 29.36 -22.29 21.01
CA LYS A 67 30.19 -21.07 21.01
C LYS A 67 30.07 -20.27 22.30
N SER A 68 28.90 -20.24 22.93
CA SER A 68 28.64 -19.48 24.15
C SER A 68 27.98 -20.37 25.22
N PRO A 69 28.75 -21.24 25.89
CA PRO A 69 28.21 -22.17 26.90
C PRO A 69 27.79 -21.49 28.21
N ILE A 70 28.31 -20.30 28.51
CA ILE A 70 27.95 -19.52 29.70
C ILE A 70 26.97 -18.41 29.29
N SER A 71 25.82 -18.35 29.96
CA SER A 71 24.78 -17.35 29.69
C SER A 71 24.99 -16.07 30.51
N HIS A 72 24.81 -14.91 29.88
CA HIS A 72 24.85 -13.60 30.53
C HIS A 72 23.51 -13.25 31.21
N LYS A 73 23.11 -14.03 32.22
CA LYS A 73 21.81 -13.95 32.92
C LYS A 73 21.53 -12.62 33.66
N TYR A 74 22.56 -11.85 33.99
CA TYR A 74 22.44 -10.65 34.84
C TYR A 74 22.42 -9.33 34.04
N LEU A 75 22.54 -9.37 32.71
CA LEU A 75 22.45 -8.20 31.84
C LEU A 75 20.98 -7.89 31.48
N ASN A 76 20.20 -7.51 32.49
CA ASN A 76 18.74 -7.34 32.34
C ASN A 76 18.29 -5.88 32.20
N HIS A 77 19.22 -4.92 32.22
CA HIS A 77 18.89 -3.51 32.10
C HIS A 77 19.78 -2.82 31.09
N GLY A 78 19.15 -2.23 30.07
CA GLY A 78 19.81 -1.56 28.97
C GLY A 78 19.03 -0.33 28.55
N THR A 79 18.87 0.64 29.45
CA THR A 79 18.03 1.84 29.22
C THR A 79 18.36 2.56 27.91
N LEU A 80 19.64 2.59 27.52
CA LEU A 80 20.06 3.18 26.24
C LEU A 80 19.57 2.39 25.02
N ILE A 81 19.63 1.05 25.04
CA ILE A 81 19.16 0.23 23.91
C ILE A 81 17.63 0.24 23.81
N GLU A 82 16.97 0.28 24.96
CA GLU A 82 15.52 0.47 25.08
C GLU A 82 15.04 1.78 24.45
N LEU A 83 15.76 2.87 24.71
CA LEU A 83 15.47 4.16 24.12
C LEU A 83 15.67 4.13 22.60
N VAL A 84 16.78 3.57 22.11
CA VAL A 84 17.11 3.51 20.68
C VAL A 84 16.06 2.72 19.90
N TRP A 85 15.68 1.52 20.35
CA TRP A 85 14.68 0.72 19.64
C TRP A 85 13.26 1.23 19.80
N THR A 86 12.98 2.18 20.70
CA THR A 86 11.65 2.79 20.83
C THR A 86 11.51 3.99 19.91
N ILE A 87 12.56 4.82 19.83
CA ILE A 87 12.57 6.01 18.97
C ILE A 87 12.70 5.62 17.50
N THR A 88 13.52 4.62 17.18
CA THR A 88 13.78 4.23 15.77
C THR A 88 12.49 3.84 15.03
N PRO A 89 11.62 2.95 15.56
CA PRO A 89 10.34 2.63 14.92
C PRO A 89 9.37 3.82 14.87
N ALA A 90 9.34 4.65 15.92
CA ALA A 90 8.48 5.83 15.93
C ALA A 90 8.83 6.81 14.81
N LEU A 91 10.12 7.03 14.53
CA LEU A 91 10.57 7.87 13.42
C LEU A 91 10.20 7.27 12.06
N ILE A 92 10.35 5.95 11.87
CA ILE A 92 9.96 5.29 10.61
C ILE A 92 8.46 5.46 10.35
N LEU A 93 7.61 5.34 11.38
CA LEU A 93 6.16 5.55 11.23
C LEU A 93 5.81 6.98 10.82
N ILE A 94 6.50 7.99 11.35
CA ILE A 94 6.28 9.40 10.97
C ILE A 94 6.65 9.62 9.49
N LEU A 95 7.73 9.02 9.01
CA LEU A 95 8.14 9.11 7.60
C LEU A 95 7.11 8.49 6.65
N ILE A 96 6.48 7.39 7.05
CA ILE A 96 5.40 6.74 6.30
C ILE A 96 4.11 7.57 6.33
N ALA A 97 3.82 8.22 7.46
CA ALA A 97 2.59 8.98 7.64
C ALA A 97 2.50 10.22 6.74
N PHE A 98 3.62 10.87 6.44
CA PHE A 98 3.62 12.10 5.64
C PHE A 98 3.05 11.95 4.21
N PRO A 99 3.52 11.01 3.36
CA PRO A 99 2.92 10.77 2.05
C PRO A 99 1.48 10.25 2.15
N SER A 100 1.17 9.46 3.19
CA SER A 100 -0.16 8.90 3.43
C SER A 100 -1.21 10.01 3.65
N PHE A 101 -0.93 10.97 4.53
CA PHE A 101 -1.85 12.08 4.78
C PHE A 101 -2.04 12.96 3.56
N LYS A 102 -0.99 13.24 2.80
CA LYS A 102 -1.10 14.01 1.56
C LYS A 102 -2.06 13.34 0.58
N LEU A 103 -1.94 12.02 0.39
CA LEU A 103 -2.82 11.27 -0.51
C LEU A 103 -4.28 11.28 -0.01
N LEU A 104 -4.49 11.09 1.29
CA LEU A 104 -5.83 11.11 1.89
C LEU A 104 -6.57 12.42 1.59
N TYR A 105 -5.89 13.58 1.72
CA TYR A 105 -6.50 14.87 1.40
C TYR A 105 -6.81 15.04 -0.09
N LEU A 106 -5.97 14.50 -0.98
CA LEU A 106 -6.23 14.54 -2.43
C LEU A 106 -7.43 13.66 -2.84
N MET A 107 -7.72 12.60 -2.08
CA MET A 107 -8.86 11.73 -2.34
C MET A 107 -10.19 12.30 -1.85
N ASP A 108 -10.16 13.22 -0.87
CA ASP A 108 -11.35 13.85 -0.31
C ASP A 108 -11.83 15.05 -1.15
N GLU A 109 -10.97 15.60 -2.00
CA GLU A 109 -11.32 16.73 -2.87
C GLU A 109 -12.24 16.29 -4.00
N VAL A 110 -13.52 16.68 -3.93
CA VAL A 110 -14.51 16.43 -4.99
C VAL A 110 -14.60 17.66 -5.90
N SER A 111 -14.14 17.51 -7.14
CA SER A 111 -14.29 18.52 -8.20
C SER A 111 -15.71 18.53 -8.81
N ASP A 112 -16.13 19.64 -9.41
CA ASP A 112 -17.40 19.78 -10.13
C ASP A 112 -17.62 18.61 -11.14
N PRO A 113 -18.62 17.72 -10.93
CA PRO A 113 -18.80 16.55 -11.76
C PRO A 113 -19.55 16.89 -13.06
N ALA A 114 -19.04 16.43 -14.20
CA ALA A 114 -19.75 16.53 -15.49
C ALA A 114 -20.93 15.54 -15.61
N MET A 115 -20.88 14.44 -14.84
CA MET A 115 -21.88 13.38 -14.83
C MET A 115 -22.06 12.85 -13.41
N SER A 116 -23.31 12.58 -13.03
CA SER A 116 -23.63 11.89 -11.79
C SER A 116 -24.24 10.52 -12.09
N VAL A 117 -23.75 9.49 -11.41
CA VAL A 117 -24.27 8.12 -11.47
C VAL A 117 -24.83 7.75 -10.10
N LEU A 118 -26.08 7.31 -10.08
CA LEU A 118 -26.74 6.76 -8.90
C LEU A 118 -26.76 5.24 -9.03
N ALA A 119 -26.15 4.53 -8.08
CA ALA A 119 -26.18 3.09 -8.00
C ALA A 119 -27.01 2.65 -6.79
N GLU A 120 -28.14 2.00 -7.02
CA GLU A 120 -29.02 1.45 -5.99
C GLU A 120 -28.79 -0.05 -5.87
N GLY A 121 -28.31 -0.50 -4.70
CA GLY A 121 -28.10 -1.92 -4.42
C GLY A 121 -29.41 -2.63 -4.05
N PHE A 122 -29.67 -3.76 -4.70
CA PHE A 122 -30.72 -4.73 -4.35
C PHE A 122 -30.08 -6.08 -4.01
N PHE A 123 -30.87 -7.08 -3.59
CA PHE A 123 -30.32 -8.41 -3.30
C PHE A 123 -29.58 -8.97 -4.52
N GLU A 124 -28.28 -9.26 -4.36
CA GLU A 124 -27.34 -9.77 -5.36
C GLU A 124 -27.15 -8.92 -6.64
N THR A 125 -27.80 -7.75 -6.75
CA THR A 125 -27.86 -6.95 -8.00
C THR A 125 -27.81 -5.44 -7.73
N PHE A 126 -27.50 -4.64 -8.76
CA PHE A 126 -27.51 -3.18 -8.70
C PHE A 126 -28.31 -2.60 -9.86
N ASN A 127 -29.11 -1.56 -9.59
CA ASN A 127 -29.70 -0.68 -10.61
C ASN A 127 -28.84 0.58 -10.74
N ILE A 128 -28.52 0.97 -11.96
CA ILE A 128 -27.66 2.14 -12.25
C ILE A 128 -28.47 3.18 -13.03
N TYR A 129 -28.52 4.40 -12.51
CA TYR A 129 -29.17 5.55 -13.13
C TYR A 129 -28.14 6.61 -13.49
N LEU A 130 -28.16 7.06 -14.74
CA LEU A 130 -27.25 8.08 -15.26
C LEU A 130 -27.97 9.42 -15.38
N LYS A 131 -27.40 10.47 -14.80
CA LYS A 131 -27.89 11.85 -14.97
C LYS A 131 -26.75 12.72 -15.49
N LEU A 132 -26.93 13.23 -16.71
CA LEU A 132 -26.03 14.23 -17.29
C LEU A 132 -26.31 15.58 -16.62
N ILE A 133 -25.28 16.15 -15.99
CA ILE A 133 -25.35 17.50 -15.42
C ILE A 133 -24.77 18.43 -16.48
N TYR A 134 -25.62 18.91 -17.38
CA TYR A 134 -25.23 20.04 -18.22
C TYR A 134 -25.13 21.26 -17.32
N THR A 135 -23.90 21.70 -17.05
CA THR A 135 -23.69 23.01 -16.47
C THR A 135 -24.12 24.06 -17.50
N SER A 136 -25.29 24.64 -17.32
CA SER A 136 -25.65 25.89 -17.98
C SER A 136 -24.87 27.00 -17.27
N LYS A 137 -23.56 27.03 -17.46
CA LYS A 137 -22.73 28.23 -17.23
C LYS A 137 -22.66 29.00 -18.55
N ASP A 138 -23.81 29.52 -18.97
CA ASP A 138 -23.86 30.63 -19.90
C ASP A 138 -24.17 31.90 -19.11
N ILE A 139 -23.21 32.82 -19.17
CA ILE A 139 -23.10 34.22 -18.69
C ILE A 139 -22.25 34.41 -17.43
#